data_AF-A0A255PLM2-F1
#
_entry.id   AF-A0A255PLM2-F1
#
_cell.length_a   1.000
_cell.length_b   1.000
_cell.length_c   1.000
_cell.angle_alpha   90.00
_cell.angle_beta   90.00
_cell.angle_gamma   90.00
#
_symmetry.space_group_name_H-M   'P 1'
#
loop_
_entity.id
_entity.type
_entity.pdbx_description
1 polymer ?
#
loop_
_entity_poly.entity_id
_entity_poly.type
_entity_poly.pdbx_seq_one_letter_code
_entity_poly.pdbx_strand_id
1 'polypeptide(L)'
;MNEPRKQSASAGRHEAIDVSDFVYAATGARVRRLTMPDGNHWFPAVDVCKELGHSNPQKALSDHVPTEHRESLETLTGGYGLSIPAGRGWRRDLNVISLQGLILLVNACTKPSCAPFKQWVAEVIETVQREGSYTLEEAEVQPAGPGAPIAYAMPDQVAEAIVRLEARNLQLDEEFANGQRESIDLQKEMLAVQKQTLTVQRETLAVQRETLAVQREALAVQKATLAVQQAMVRAMERIADRLDALVLERRTPGAYLSVPPTTETVLADWRQRLSVTADVWTVAVVIAPILVEKGELRDPLESIAARTGLSVHRVNACLRLLRKHACIRSQGGAENGAPVYVLNRG
;
A
#
# COMPACT_ATOMS: atom_id res chain seq x y z
N MET A 1 -7.80 -20.41 83.87
CA MET A 1 -8.01 -21.49 82.87
C MET A 1 -9.12 -21.01 81.96
N ASN A 2 -8.77 -20.19 80.97
CA ASN A 2 -9.72 -19.71 79.95
C ASN A 2 -9.35 -20.43 78.66
N GLU A 3 -10.18 -21.38 78.25
CA GLU A 3 -10.03 -22.06 76.97
C GLU A 3 -10.17 -21.04 75.82
N PRO A 4 -9.27 -21.01 74.84
CA PRO A 4 -9.51 -20.28 73.62
C PRO A 4 -10.60 -21.02 72.84
N ARG A 5 -11.72 -20.33 72.59
CA ARG A 5 -12.81 -20.84 71.75
C ARG A 5 -12.23 -21.21 70.38
N LYS A 6 -12.29 -22.51 70.06
CA LYS A 6 -12.10 -23.03 68.70
C LYS A 6 -13.11 -22.37 67.77
N GLN A 7 -12.66 -21.41 66.96
CA GLN A 7 -13.37 -21.03 65.74
C GLN A 7 -13.16 -22.16 64.71
N SER A 8 -14.08 -23.12 64.70
CA SER A 8 -14.23 -24.06 63.60
C SER A 8 -15.35 -23.57 62.68
N ALA A 9 -14.99 -23.20 61.45
CA ALA A 9 -15.72 -23.51 60.21
C ALA A 9 -15.29 -22.51 59.12
N SER A 10 -14.98 -23.04 57.95
CA SER A 10 -14.65 -22.31 56.72
C SER A 10 -15.81 -21.39 56.28
N ALA A 11 -15.89 -20.21 56.87
CA ALA A 11 -16.64 -19.11 56.26
C ALA A 11 -15.86 -18.69 55.01
N GLY A 12 -16.51 -18.69 53.84
CA GLY A 12 -15.93 -18.12 52.63
C GLY A 12 -15.33 -16.76 52.96
N ARG A 13 -14.09 -16.51 52.53
CA ARG A 13 -13.49 -15.18 52.67
C ARG A 13 -14.33 -14.24 51.80
N HIS A 14 -15.22 -13.49 52.42
CA HIS A 14 -16.02 -12.48 51.73
C HIS A 14 -15.18 -11.21 51.64
N GLU A 15 -14.97 -10.71 50.42
CA GLU A 15 -14.34 -9.41 50.19
C GLU A 15 -15.29 -8.33 50.72
N ALA A 16 -14.86 -7.55 51.72
CA ALA A 16 -15.69 -6.50 52.30
C ALA A 16 -15.92 -5.33 51.34
N ILE A 17 -14.98 -5.11 50.41
CA ILE A 17 -15.09 -4.19 49.28
C ILE A 17 -14.61 -4.96 48.05
N ASP A 18 -15.34 -4.89 46.92
CA ASP A 18 -14.84 -5.48 45.68
C ASP A 18 -13.55 -4.77 45.29
N VAL A 19 -12.45 -5.52 45.27
CA VAL A 19 -11.13 -4.97 44.97
C VAL A 19 -11.07 -4.35 43.57
N SER A 20 -11.97 -4.73 42.65
CA SER A 20 -12.08 -4.14 41.31
C SER A 20 -12.58 -2.70 41.37
N ASP A 21 -13.56 -2.41 42.22
CA ASP A 21 -14.11 -1.06 42.41
C ASP A 21 -13.09 -0.18 43.12
N PHE A 22 -12.39 -0.75 44.09
CA PHE A 22 -11.26 -0.12 44.75
C PHE A 22 -10.13 0.25 43.76
N VAL A 23 -9.72 -0.68 42.91
CA VAL A 23 -8.70 -0.43 41.89
C VAL A 23 -9.18 0.63 40.90
N TYR A 24 -10.45 0.60 40.52
CA TYR A 24 -11.04 1.61 39.65
C TYR A 24 -11.01 3.00 40.29
N ALA A 25 -11.39 3.12 41.56
CA ALA A 25 -11.31 4.38 42.29
C ALA A 25 -9.87 4.91 42.40
N ALA A 26 -8.89 4.04 42.66
CA ALA A 26 -7.50 4.42 42.83
C ALA A 26 -6.79 4.77 41.51
N THR A 27 -7.12 4.08 40.42
CA THR A 27 -6.39 4.17 39.15
C THR A 27 -7.16 4.85 38.03
N GLY A 28 -8.49 4.97 38.14
CA GLY A 28 -9.36 5.45 37.06
C GLY A 28 -9.69 4.41 36.00
N ALA A 29 -9.17 3.18 36.13
CA ALA A 29 -9.35 2.13 35.14
C ALA A 29 -9.67 0.78 35.78
N ARG A 30 -10.47 -0.02 35.05
CA ARG A 30 -10.73 -1.41 35.41
C ARG A 30 -9.51 -2.23 35.04
N VAL A 31 -8.56 -2.31 35.96
CA VAL A 31 -7.34 -3.10 35.80
C VAL A 31 -7.68 -4.59 35.85
N ARG A 32 -6.94 -5.40 35.07
CA ARG A 32 -7.09 -6.85 35.09
C ARG A 32 -6.75 -7.39 36.49
N ARG A 33 -7.55 -8.34 36.97
CA ARG A 33 -7.33 -9.04 38.24
C ARG A 33 -7.31 -10.55 38.01
N LEU A 34 -6.39 -11.21 38.69
CA LEU A 34 -6.37 -12.65 38.86
C LEU A 34 -6.62 -12.96 40.34
N THR A 35 -7.65 -13.76 40.62
CA THR A 35 -7.92 -14.27 41.98
C THR A 35 -7.45 -15.71 42.06
N MET A 36 -6.53 -15.97 42.97
CA MET A 36 -5.93 -17.28 43.18
C MET A 36 -6.81 -18.14 44.12
N PRO A 37 -6.64 -19.47 44.15
CA PRO A 37 -7.45 -20.37 45.00
C PRO A 37 -7.38 -20.09 46.50
N ASP A 38 -6.32 -19.42 46.97
CA ASP A 38 -6.14 -18.99 48.36
C ASP A 38 -6.91 -17.69 48.71
N GLY A 39 -7.54 -17.08 47.72
CA GLY A 39 -8.25 -15.80 47.80
C GLY A 39 -7.39 -14.58 47.53
N ASN A 40 -6.09 -14.74 47.23
CA ASN A 40 -5.21 -13.60 46.98
C ASN A 40 -5.43 -13.02 45.58
N HIS A 41 -5.42 -11.69 45.50
CA HIS A 41 -5.55 -10.96 44.24
C HIS A 41 -4.21 -10.50 43.71
N TRP A 42 -4.04 -10.69 42.40
CA TRP A 42 -2.86 -10.32 41.64
C TRP A 42 -3.23 -9.47 40.44
N PHE A 43 -2.45 -8.43 40.20
CA PHE A 43 -2.71 -7.40 39.19
C PHE A 43 -1.53 -7.31 38.24
N PRO A 44 -1.73 -7.29 36.92
CA PRO A 44 -0.66 -7.00 35.97
C PRO A 44 -0.02 -5.65 36.26
N ALA A 45 1.27 -5.66 36.59
CA ALA A 45 2.00 -4.44 36.93
C ALA A 45 2.00 -3.42 35.79
N VAL A 46 2.03 -3.90 34.54
CA VAL A 46 2.00 -3.03 33.35
C VAL A 46 0.73 -2.20 33.27
N ASP A 47 -0.42 -2.75 33.66
CA ASP A 47 -1.69 -2.03 33.63
C ASP A 47 -1.69 -0.94 34.70
N VAL A 48 -1.33 -1.32 35.93
CA VAL A 48 -1.27 -0.39 37.07
C VAL A 48 -0.28 0.74 36.77
N CYS A 49 0.93 0.41 36.30
CA CYS A 49 1.95 1.40 35.99
C CYS A 49 1.52 2.37 34.87
N LYS A 50 0.80 1.87 33.86
CA LYS A 50 0.28 2.70 32.77
C LYS A 50 -0.68 3.76 33.30
N GLU A 51 -1.62 3.37 34.16
CA GLU A 51 -2.60 4.29 34.75
C GLU A 51 -1.95 5.29 35.73
N LEU A 52 -1.01 4.80 36.53
CA LEU A 52 -0.17 5.65 37.38
C LEU A 52 0.81 6.53 36.58
N GLY A 53 0.91 6.36 35.26
CA GLY A 53 1.72 7.20 34.35
C GLY A 53 3.21 6.91 34.40
N HIS A 54 3.61 5.75 34.89
CA HIS A 54 5.00 5.30 34.85
C HIS A 54 5.33 4.77 33.44
N SER A 55 6.24 5.45 32.75
CA SER A 55 6.71 5.01 31.42
C SER A 55 7.56 3.74 31.47
N ASN A 56 8.17 3.43 32.63
CA ASN A 56 8.97 2.22 32.85
C ASN A 56 8.42 1.42 34.05
N PRO A 57 7.57 0.40 33.80
CA PRO A 57 7.00 -0.44 34.84
C PRO A 57 8.06 -1.19 35.66
N GLN A 58 9.12 -1.71 35.03
CA GLN A 58 10.17 -2.45 35.75
C GLN A 58 10.90 -1.57 36.76
N LYS A 59 11.22 -0.33 36.39
CA LYS A 59 11.82 0.63 37.31
C LYS A 59 10.87 0.98 38.44
N ALA A 60 9.61 1.29 38.14
CA ALA A 60 8.61 1.62 39.16
C ALA A 60 8.43 0.49 40.17
N LEU A 61 8.40 -0.77 39.72
CA LEU A 61 8.36 -1.93 40.60
C LEU A 61 9.65 -2.06 41.43
N SER A 62 10.82 -1.90 40.81
CA SER A 62 12.09 -1.98 41.54
C SER A 62 12.23 -0.91 42.63
N ASP A 63 11.72 0.28 42.38
CA ASP A 63 11.84 1.43 43.28
C ASP A 63 10.80 1.39 44.42
N HIS A 64 9.64 0.76 44.20
CA HIS A 64 8.48 0.92 45.10
C HIS A 64 7.81 -0.38 45.56
N VAL A 65 8.08 -1.52 44.91
CA VAL A 65 7.42 -2.80 45.22
C VAL A 65 8.47 -3.84 45.61
N PRO A 66 8.52 -4.24 46.90
CA PRO A 66 9.40 -5.31 47.37
C PRO A 66 9.22 -6.62 46.57
N THR A 67 10.27 -7.42 46.51
CA THR A 67 10.28 -8.68 45.73
C THR A 67 9.21 -9.67 46.16
N GLU A 68 8.85 -9.71 47.43
CA GLU A 68 7.80 -10.56 48.01
C GLU A 68 6.38 -10.21 47.55
N HIS A 69 6.20 -9.04 46.94
CA HIS A 69 4.90 -8.56 46.47
C HIS A 69 4.80 -8.52 44.94
N ARG A 70 5.79 -9.09 44.24
CA ARG A 70 5.82 -9.18 42.78
C ARG A 70 6.29 -10.56 42.32
N GLU A 71 5.65 -11.10 41.30
CA GLU A 71 5.95 -12.44 40.77
C GLU A 71 5.78 -12.46 39.25
N SER A 72 6.39 -13.44 38.57
CA SER A 72 6.03 -13.72 37.18
C SER A 72 4.70 -14.49 37.13
N LEU A 73 3.87 -14.21 36.13
CA LEU A 73 2.59 -14.91 36.00
C LEU A 73 2.78 -16.42 35.87
N GLU A 74 3.81 -16.87 35.15
CA GLU A 74 4.13 -18.29 35.01
C GLU A 74 4.50 -18.95 36.34
N THR A 75 5.38 -18.32 37.13
CA THR A 75 5.75 -18.82 38.46
C THR A 75 4.53 -18.87 39.37
N LEU A 76 3.74 -17.80 39.38
CA LEU A 76 2.54 -17.69 40.21
C LEU A 76 1.53 -18.79 39.86
N THR A 77 1.14 -18.95 38.59
CA THR A 77 0.16 -19.96 38.21
C THR A 77 0.71 -21.38 38.35
N GLY A 78 2.00 -21.57 38.05
CA GLY A 78 2.70 -22.85 38.21
C GLY A 78 2.71 -23.36 39.64
N GLY A 79 2.84 -22.46 40.64
CA GLY A 79 2.77 -22.80 42.06
C GLY A 79 1.45 -23.45 42.50
N TYR A 80 0.37 -23.23 41.73
CA TYR A 80 -0.96 -23.81 41.99
C TYR A 80 -1.34 -24.88 40.96
N GLY A 81 -0.41 -25.29 40.07
CA GLY A 81 -0.69 -26.22 38.98
C GLY A 81 -1.69 -25.68 37.95
N LEU A 82 -1.84 -24.36 37.86
CA LEU A 82 -2.77 -23.69 36.96
C LEU A 82 -2.07 -23.28 35.65
N SER A 83 -2.82 -23.38 34.55
CA SER A 83 -2.41 -22.82 33.27
C SER A 83 -2.66 -21.32 33.23
N ILE A 84 -1.83 -20.61 32.46
CA ILE A 84 -2.02 -19.17 32.24
C ILE A 84 -3.35 -18.93 31.51
N PRO A 85 -4.19 -17.98 31.98
CA PRO A 85 -5.45 -17.66 31.33
C PRO A 85 -5.28 -17.28 29.86
N ALA A 86 -6.15 -17.81 28.99
CA ALA A 86 -6.14 -17.45 27.58
C ALA A 86 -6.82 -16.10 27.33
N GLY A 87 -6.30 -15.33 26.37
CA GLY A 87 -6.89 -14.05 25.94
C GLY A 87 -6.51 -12.86 26.81
N ARG A 88 -7.06 -11.67 26.48
CA ARG A 88 -6.88 -10.41 27.23
C ARG A 88 -5.42 -10.03 27.56
N GLY A 89 -4.45 -10.50 26.76
CA GLY A 89 -3.03 -10.16 26.92
C GLY A 89 -2.34 -10.75 28.15
N TRP A 90 -2.85 -11.84 28.72
CA TRP A 90 -2.13 -12.61 29.75
C TRP A 90 -0.96 -13.36 29.09
N ARG A 91 0.27 -13.14 29.58
CA ARG A 91 1.50 -13.71 29.02
C ARG A 91 2.34 -14.32 30.14
N ARG A 92 3.16 -15.32 29.82
CA ARG A 92 4.00 -16.05 30.79
C ARG A 92 4.95 -15.12 31.55
N ASP A 93 5.55 -14.20 30.81
CA ASP A 93 6.53 -13.22 31.25
C ASP A 93 5.91 -11.97 31.91
N LEU A 94 4.60 -11.96 32.14
CA LEU A 94 3.92 -10.81 32.73
C LEU A 94 4.26 -10.70 34.22
N ASN A 95 4.83 -9.58 34.63
CA ASN A 95 4.96 -9.27 36.05
C ASN A 95 3.60 -8.91 36.64
N VAL A 96 3.25 -9.59 37.72
CA VAL A 96 2.06 -9.33 38.52
C VAL A 96 2.46 -8.87 39.92
N ILE A 97 1.64 -8.02 40.52
CA ILE A 97 1.81 -7.54 41.89
C ILE A 97 0.62 -7.96 42.75
N SER A 98 0.90 -8.26 44.02
CA SER A 98 -0.15 -8.54 45.00
C SER A 98 -0.95 -7.27 45.33
N LEU A 99 -2.06 -7.40 46.05
CA LEU A 99 -2.80 -6.25 46.60
C LEU A 99 -1.91 -5.34 47.47
N GLN A 100 -1.03 -5.90 48.30
CA GLN A 100 -0.08 -5.12 49.10
C GLN A 100 0.91 -4.36 48.21
N GLY A 101 1.45 -5.03 47.18
CA GLY A 101 2.33 -4.38 46.20
C GLY A 101 1.64 -3.24 45.45
N LEU A 102 0.37 -3.41 45.10
CA LEU A 102 -0.46 -2.36 44.51
C LEU A 102 -0.58 -1.15 45.44
N ILE A 103 -0.96 -1.36 46.71
CA ILE A 103 -1.12 -0.28 47.70
C ILE A 103 0.18 0.51 47.86
N LEU A 104 1.32 -0.18 47.98
CA LEU A 104 2.64 0.45 48.07
C LEU A 104 2.97 1.28 46.83
N LEU A 105 2.71 0.74 45.64
CA LEU A 105 2.98 1.43 44.38
C LEU A 105 2.11 2.69 44.22
N VAL A 106 0.82 2.62 44.54
CA VAL A 106 -0.06 3.80 44.49
C VAL A 106 0.34 4.83 45.55
N ASN A 107 0.74 4.40 46.75
CA ASN A 107 1.24 5.28 47.80
C ASN A 107 2.55 5.99 47.41
N ALA A 108 3.40 5.37 46.59
CA ALA A 108 4.60 6.01 46.04
C ALA A 108 4.31 7.00 44.88
N CYS A 109 3.17 6.87 44.19
CA CYS A 109 2.84 7.70 43.03
C CYS A 109 2.61 9.17 43.40
N THR A 110 3.21 10.11 42.69
CA THR A 110 3.09 11.55 42.98
C THR A 110 1.92 12.24 42.26
N LYS A 111 1.13 11.51 41.46
CA LYS A 111 -0.01 12.09 40.75
C LYS A 111 -1.09 12.56 41.73
N PRO A 112 -1.73 13.73 41.47
CA PRO A 112 -2.81 14.22 42.32
C PRO A 112 -4.04 13.30 42.32
N SER A 113 -4.24 12.52 41.25
CA SER A 113 -5.32 11.53 41.15
C SER A 113 -5.24 10.44 42.23
N CYS A 114 -4.05 10.17 42.78
CA CYS A 114 -3.86 9.17 43.83
C CYS A 114 -4.08 9.73 45.25
N ALA A 115 -4.25 11.05 45.41
CA ALA A 115 -4.37 11.68 46.73
C ALA A 115 -5.58 11.19 47.55
N PRO A 116 -6.80 11.04 46.98
CA PRO A 116 -7.96 10.54 47.72
C PRO A 116 -7.71 9.15 48.31
N PHE A 117 -7.08 8.28 47.51
CA PHE A 117 -6.73 6.93 47.94
C PHE A 117 -5.71 6.94 49.10
N LYS A 118 -4.65 7.74 48.98
CA LYS A 118 -3.64 7.86 50.05
C LYS A 118 -4.21 8.38 51.35
N GLN A 119 -5.11 9.36 51.25
CA GLN A 119 -5.83 9.91 52.40
C GLN A 119 -6.69 8.83 53.07
N TRP A 120 -7.45 8.07 52.29
CA TRP A 120 -8.24 6.96 52.80
C TRP A 120 -7.36 5.91 53.51
N VAL A 121 -6.23 5.50 52.92
CA VAL A 121 -5.30 4.56 53.58
C VAL A 121 -4.78 5.12 54.91
N ALA A 122 -4.45 6.41 54.96
CA ALA A 122 -4.01 7.06 56.19
C ALA A 122 -5.12 7.05 57.27
N GLU A 123 -6.35 7.36 56.91
CA GLU A 123 -7.53 7.32 57.80
C GLU A 123 -7.81 5.92 58.34
N VAL A 124 -7.67 4.88 57.49
CA VAL A 124 -7.78 3.47 57.93
C VAL A 124 -6.72 3.17 58.98
N ILE A 125 -5.44 3.50 58.70
CA ILE A 125 -4.34 3.21 59.62
C ILE A 125 -4.51 3.98 60.94
N GLU A 126 -4.91 5.25 60.89
CA GLU A 126 -5.17 6.07 62.07
C GLU A 126 -6.30 5.49 62.92
N THR A 127 -7.42 5.10 62.29
CA THR A 127 -8.56 4.50 62.97
C THR A 127 -8.19 3.18 63.64
N VAL A 128 -7.50 2.28 62.92
CA VAL A 128 -7.00 1.02 63.50
C VAL A 128 -6.10 1.30 64.71
N GLN A 129 -5.22 2.30 64.63
CA GLN A 129 -4.31 2.64 65.72
C GLN A 129 -5.06 3.19 66.94
N ARG A 130 -6.05 4.07 66.73
CA ARG A 130 -6.82 4.72 67.79
C ARG A 130 -7.81 3.77 68.47
N GLU A 131 -8.48 2.94 67.68
CA GLU A 131 -9.66 2.17 68.10
C GLU A 131 -9.39 0.67 68.21
N GLY A 132 -8.23 0.21 67.73
CA GLY A 132 -7.83 -1.20 67.72
C GLY A 132 -8.50 -2.04 66.63
N SER A 133 -9.41 -1.44 65.86
CA SER A 133 -10.12 -2.06 64.75
C SER A 133 -10.57 -1.02 63.74
N TYR A 134 -10.75 -1.43 62.49
CA TYR A 134 -11.43 -0.66 61.47
C TYR A 134 -12.56 -1.53 60.92
N THR A 135 -13.79 -1.06 61.06
CA THR A 135 -15.00 -1.75 60.58
C THR A 135 -15.64 -0.91 59.51
N LEU A 136 -15.94 -1.53 58.38
CA LEU A 136 -16.74 -0.91 57.34
C LEU A 136 -18.21 -0.92 57.78
N GLU A 137 -18.92 0.16 57.47
CA GLU A 137 -20.35 0.23 57.67
C GLU A 137 -21.05 -0.74 56.71
N GLU A 138 -22.08 -1.45 57.15
CA GLU A 138 -22.86 -2.33 56.28
C GLU A 138 -23.71 -1.48 55.32
N ALA A 139 -23.84 -1.91 54.07
CA ALA A 139 -24.68 -1.21 53.11
C ALA A 139 -26.15 -1.23 53.57
N GLU A 140 -26.86 -0.11 53.40
CA GLU A 140 -28.30 -0.03 53.71
C GLU A 140 -29.11 -1.10 52.98
N VAL A 141 -28.67 -1.45 51.76
CA VAL A 141 -29.28 -2.49 50.93
C VAL A 141 -28.39 -3.72 50.92
N GLN A 142 -28.87 -4.78 51.57
CA GLN A 142 -28.21 -6.08 51.55
C GLN A 142 -28.74 -6.96 50.41
N PRO A 143 -27.89 -7.77 49.76
CA PRO A 143 -28.33 -8.69 48.72
C PRO A 143 -29.24 -9.78 49.32
N ALA A 144 -30.44 -9.94 48.75
CA ALA A 144 -31.50 -10.80 49.31
C ALA A 144 -31.34 -12.32 49.02
N GLY A 145 -30.13 -12.79 48.75
CA GLY A 145 -29.87 -14.19 48.36
C GLY A 145 -29.47 -15.10 49.53
N PRO A 146 -29.91 -16.37 49.58
CA PRO A 146 -29.36 -17.35 50.53
C PRO A 146 -27.85 -17.51 50.30
N GLY A 147 -27.05 -17.17 51.32
CA GLY A 147 -25.58 -17.20 51.22
C GLY A 147 -24.98 -16.04 50.44
N ALA A 148 -25.74 -14.98 50.17
CA ALA A 148 -25.19 -13.76 49.59
C ALA A 148 -24.20 -13.11 50.58
N PRO A 149 -23.06 -12.59 50.09
CA PRO A 149 -22.09 -11.89 50.95
C PRO A 149 -22.74 -10.66 51.58
N ILE A 150 -22.30 -10.31 52.80
CA ILE A 150 -22.63 -9.02 53.41
C ILE A 150 -22.04 -7.93 52.52
N ALA A 151 -22.88 -7.02 52.06
CA ALA A 151 -22.45 -5.83 51.34
C ALA A 151 -22.08 -4.75 52.35
N TYR A 152 -20.92 -4.11 52.15
CA TYR A 152 -20.51 -2.98 52.96
C TYR A 152 -20.68 -1.68 52.17
N ALA A 153 -20.96 -0.60 52.89
CA ALA A 153 -21.01 0.74 52.34
C ALA A 153 -19.62 1.12 51.80
N MET A 154 -19.60 1.58 50.56
CA MET A 154 -18.39 2.16 49.96
C MET A 154 -18.15 3.52 50.58
N PRO A 155 -16.93 3.85 51.05
CA PRO A 155 -16.63 5.18 51.56
C PRO A 155 -16.95 6.26 50.53
N ASP A 156 -17.57 7.37 50.96
CA ASP A 156 -18.06 8.44 50.08
C ASP A 156 -16.99 8.95 49.11
N GLN A 157 -15.75 9.13 49.59
CA GLN A 157 -14.66 9.64 48.73
C GLN A 157 -14.31 8.67 47.59
N VAL A 158 -14.46 7.37 47.83
CA VAL A 158 -14.24 6.31 46.83
C VAL A 158 -15.41 6.29 45.86
N ALA A 159 -16.65 6.31 46.35
CA ALA A 159 -17.85 6.35 45.52
C ALA A 159 -17.88 7.60 44.60
N GLU A 160 -17.59 8.78 45.15
CA GLU A 160 -17.47 10.03 44.39
C GLU A 160 -16.36 9.97 43.34
N ALA A 161 -15.22 9.34 43.67
CA ALA A 161 -14.13 9.15 42.71
C ALA A 161 -14.58 8.28 41.54
N ILE A 162 -15.25 7.15 41.81
CA ILE A 162 -15.82 6.26 40.80
C ILE A 162 -16.79 7.03 39.91
N VAL A 163 -17.80 7.69 40.48
CA VAL A 163 -18.81 8.45 39.72
C VAL A 163 -18.18 9.54 38.85
N ARG A 164 -17.22 10.29 39.40
CA ARG A 164 -16.50 11.34 38.66
C ARG A 164 -15.70 10.77 37.49
N LEU A 165 -15.05 9.63 37.69
CA LEU A 165 -14.28 8.96 36.65
C LEU A 165 -15.19 8.38 35.57
N GLU A 166 -16.33 7.79 35.94
CA GLU A 166 -17.33 7.31 34.98
C GLU A 166 -17.90 8.44 34.14
N ALA A 167 -18.29 9.56 34.77
CA ALA A 167 -18.79 10.74 34.07
C ALA A 167 -17.76 11.26 33.04
N ARG A 168 -16.48 11.34 33.42
CA ARG A 168 -15.41 11.75 32.52
C ARG A 168 -15.21 10.75 31.37
N ASN A 169 -15.24 9.45 31.64
CA ASN A 169 -15.09 8.43 30.60
C ASN A 169 -16.23 8.49 29.60
N LEU A 170 -17.47 8.68 30.06
CA LEU A 170 -18.64 8.86 29.19
C LEU A 170 -18.47 10.08 28.25
N GLN A 171 -17.94 11.20 28.77
CA GLN A 171 -17.65 12.37 27.95
C GLN A 171 -16.59 12.07 26.87
N LEU A 172 -15.50 11.40 27.24
CA LEU A 172 -14.45 11.03 26.29
C LEU A 172 -14.96 10.05 25.22
N ASP A 173 -15.81 9.11 25.59
CA ASP A 173 -16.44 8.17 24.65
C ASP A 173 -17.37 8.90 23.67
N GLU A 174 -18.12 9.90 24.16
CA GLU A 174 -18.96 10.75 23.31
C GLU A 174 -18.13 11.60 22.33
N GLU A 175 -17.06 12.24 22.81
CA GLU A 175 -16.11 12.99 21.97
C GLU A 175 -15.48 12.10 20.89
N PHE A 176 -15.05 10.89 21.27
CA PHE A 176 -14.48 9.93 20.33
C PHE A 176 -15.49 9.48 19.27
N ALA A 177 -16.74 9.18 19.68
CA ALA A 177 -17.80 8.83 18.75
C ALA A 177 -18.13 9.96 17.78
N ASN A 178 -18.11 11.21 18.25
CA ASN A 178 -18.29 12.40 17.41
C ASN A 178 -17.14 12.56 16.41
N GLY A 179 -15.89 12.43 16.85
CA GLY A 179 -14.72 12.47 15.96
C GLY A 179 -14.75 11.37 14.89
N GLN A 180 -15.22 10.16 15.23
CA GLN A 180 -15.42 9.09 14.24
C GLN A 180 -16.49 9.45 13.20
N ARG A 181 -17.60 10.05 13.61
CA ARG A 181 -18.65 10.51 12.69
C ARG A 181 -18.12 11.58 11.74
N GLU A 182 -17.42 12.58 12.26
CA GLU A 182 -16.79 13.63 11.45
C GLU A 182 -15.80 13.04 10.43
N SER A 183 -14.96 12.09 10.85
CA SER A 183 -14.05 11.40 9.93
C SER A 183 -14.78 10.64 8.83
N ILE A 184 -15.90 9.99 9.14
CA ILE A 184 -16.71 9.28 8.15
C ILE A 184 -17.34 10.26 7.16
N ASP A 185 -17.83 11.40 7.64
CA ASP A 185 -18.45 12.41 6.79
C ASP A 185 -17.42 13.06 5.85
N LEU A 186 -16.21 13.36 6.35
CA LEU A 186 -15.10 13.80 5.50
C LEU A 186 -14.73 12.76 4.43
N GLN A 187 -14.73 11.47 4.77
CA GLN A 187 -14.48 10.40 3.79
C GLN A 187 -15.57 10.35 2.71
N LYS A 188 -16.85 10.54 3.08
CA LYS A 188 -17.97 10.60 2.12
C LYS A 188 -17.84 11.81 1.19
N GLU A 189 -17.50 12.98 1.73
CA GLU A 189 -17.28 14.19 0.92
C GLU A 189 -16.12 14.00 -0.07
N MET A 190 -15.00 13.45 0.38
CA MET A 190 -13.87 13.12 -0.49
C MET A 190 -14.28 12.17 -1.62
N LEU A 191 -15.07 11.13 -1.31
CA LEU A 191 -15.60 10.21 -2.31
C LEU A 191 -16.55 10.89 -3.30
N ALA A 192 -17.36 11.86 -2.84
CA ALA A 192 -18.24 12.64 -3.70
C ALA A 192 -17.43 13.50 -4.69
N VAL A 193 -16.37 14.17 -4.21
CA VAL A 193 -15.45 14.97 -5.04
C VAL A 193 -14.71 14.08 -6.05
N GLN A 194 -14.25 12.90 -5.64
CA GLN A 194 -13.62 11.94 -6.55
C GLN A 194 -14.58 11.50 -7.67
N LYS A 195 -15.85 11.20 -7.32
CA LYS A 195 -16.87 10.84 -8.30
C LYS A 195 -17.13 11.98 -9.29
N GLN A 196 -17.28 13.21 -8.80
CA GLN A 196 -17.44 14.39 -9.67
C GLN A 196 -16.24 14.57 -10.61
N THR A 197 -15.03 14.40 -10.09
CA THR A 197 -13.79 14.47 -10.89
C THR A 197 -13.80 13.43 -12.02
N LEU A 198 -14.19 12.19 -11.72
CA LEU A 198 -14.32 11.14 -12.73
C LEU A 198 -15.39 11.46 -13.79
N THR A 199 -16.50 12.07 -13.40
CA THR A 199 -17.54 12.53 -14.35
C THR A 199 -16.97 13.57 -15.30
N VAL A 200 -16.30 14.61 -14.78
CA VAL A 200 -15.66 15.66 -15.59
C VAL A 200 -14.59 15.07 -16.52
N GLN A 201 -13.79 14.10 -16.04
CA GLN A 201 -12.80 13.41 -16.87
C GLN A 201 -13.47 12.65 -18.04
N ARG A 202 -14.60 11.97 -17.79
CA ARG A 202 -15.35 11.26 -18.83
C ARG A 202 -15.93 12.21 -19.88
N GLU A 203 -16.51 13.33 -19.45
CA GLU A 203 -17.03 14.35 -20.35
C GLU A 203 -15.91 14.97 -21.20
N THR A 204 -14.77 15.28 -20.59
CA THR A 204 -13.59 15.79 -21.28
C THR A 204 -13.11 14.81 -22.36
N LEU A 205 -13.06 13.52 -22.06
CA LEU A 205 -12.70 12.48 -23.04
C LEU A 205 -13.73 12.37 -24.17
N ALA A 206 -15.01 12.57 -23.90
CA ALA A 206 -16.05 12.59 -24.93
C ALA A 206 -15.84 13.76 -25.92
N VAL A 207 -15.61 14.97 -25.39
CA VAL A 207 -15.30 16.15 -26.21
C VAL A 207 -14.02 15.95 -27.03
N GLN A 208 -12.98 15.35 -26.45
CA GLN A 208 -11.75 15.01 -27.17
C GLN A 208 -12.00 14.05 -28.34
N ARG A 209 -12.93 13.10 -28.21
CA ARG A 209 -13.29 12.17 -29.30
C ARG A 209 -14.07 12.86 -30.41
N GLU A 210 -15.03 13.72 -30.06
CA GLU A 210 -15.81 14.48 -31.05
C GLU A 210 -14.92 15.43 -31.84
N THR A 211 -14.04 16.17 -31.17
CA THR A 211 -13.08 17.06 -31.83
C THR A 211 -12.16 16.31 -32.80
N LEU A 212 -11.68 15.12 -32.44
CA LEU A 212 -10.91 14.26 -33.34
C LEU A 212 -11.73 13.77 -34.55
N ALA A 213 -13.03 13.51 -34.38
CA ALA A 213 -13.91 13.13 -35.48
C ALA A 213 -14.06 14.29 -36.48
N VAL A 214 -14.32 15.51 -35.98
CA VAL A 214 -14.40 16.72 -36.82
C VAL A 214 -13.08 16.97 -37.57
N GLN A 215 -11.93 16.80 -36.91
CA GLN A 215 -10.62 16.94 -37.56
C GLN A 215 -10.42 15.92 -38.70
N ARG A 216 -10.88 14.68 -38.53
CA ARG A 216 -10.81 13.64 -39.57
C ARG A 216 -11.69 13.96 -40.76
N GLU A 217 -12.91 14.44 -40.51
CA GLU A 217 -13.83 14.86 -41.57
C GLU A 217 -13.26 16.05 -42.36
N ALA A 218 -12.72 17.06 -41.66
CA ALA A 218 -12.06 18.20 -42.30
C ALA A 218 -10.88 17.76 -43.19
N LEU A 219 -10.05 16.82 -42.73
CA LEU A 219 -8.97 16.25 -43.53
C LEU A 219 -9.49 15.47 -44.76
N ALA A 220 -10.62 14.75 -44.63
CA ALA A 220 -11.24 14.06 -45.75
C ALA A 220 -11.73 15.05 -46.81
N VAL A 221 -12.36 16.15 -46.39
CA VAL A 221 -12.77 17.25 -47.29
C VAL A 221 -11.56 17.85 -47.99
N GLN A 222 -10.50 18.19 -47.27
CA GLN A 222 -9.26 18.73 -47.85
C GLN A 222 -8.66 17.80 -48.91
N LYS A 223 -8.61 16.49 -48.64
CA LYS A 223 -8.13 15.48 -49.61
C LYS A 223 -9.02 15.41 -50.85
N ALA A 224 -10.34 15.46 -50.68
CA ALA A 224 -11.27 15.47 -51.80
C ALA A 224 -11.09 16.73 -52.67
N THR A 225 -10.93 17.91 -52.06
CA THR A 225 -10.65 19.16 -52.77
C THR A 225 -9.33 19.07 -53.56
N LEU A 226 -8.27 18.52 -52.95
CA LEU A 226 -7.00 18.31 -53.63
C LEU A 226 -7.13 17.36 -54.83
N ALA A 227 -7.91 16.29 -54.69
CA ALA A 227 -8.16 15.35 -55.78
C ALA A 227 -8.88 16.02 -56.97
N VAL A 228 -9.85 16.89 -56.69
CA VAL A 228 -10.52 17.70 -57.73
C VAL A 228 -9.52 18.64 -58.41
N GLN A 229 -8.67 19.32 -57.65
CA GLN A 229 -7.61 20.18 -58.20
C GLN A 229 -6.64 19.38 -59.09
N GLN A 230 -6.20 18.19 -58.66
CA GLN A 230 -5.33 17.33 -59.46
C GLN A 230 -6.01 16.82 -60.73
N ALA A 231 -7.31 16.46 -60.67
CA ALA A 231 -8.07 16.07 -61.84
C ALA A 231 -8.18 17.23 -62.86
N MET A 232 -8.35 18.47 -62.37
CA MET A 232 -8.33 19.68 -63.19
C MET A 232 -6.97 19.90 -63.85
N VAL A 233 -5.87 19.78 -63.10
CA VAL A 233 -4.50 19.88 -63.65
C VAL A 233 -4.29 18.82 -64.74
N ARG A 234 -4.65 17.56 -64.50
CA ARG A 234 -4.54 16.48 -65.51
C ARG A 234 -5.43 16.68 -66.72
N ALA A 235 -6.57 17.35 -66.58
CA ALA A 235 -7.40 17.73 -67.71
C ALA A 235 -6.71 18.83 -68.53
N MET A 236 -6.10 19.81 -67.86
CA MET A 236 -5.31 20.86 -68.50
C MET A 236 -4.10 20.28 -69.24
N GLU A 237 -3.36 19.34 -68.63
CA GLU A 237 -2.25 18.63 -69.25
C GLU A 237 -2.71 17.85 -70.49
N ARG A 238 -3.82 17.10 -70.42
CA ARG A 238 -4.36 16.42 -71.61
C ARG A 238 -4.76 17.36 -72.74
N ILE A 239 -5.25 18.55 -72.40
CA ILE A 239 -5.55 19.59 -73.39
C ILE A 239 -4.24 20.08 -74.02
N ALA A 240 -3.21 20.34 -73.20
CA ALA A 240 -1.88 20.73 -73.68
C ALA A 240 -1.24 19.64 -74.55
N ASP A 241 -1.26 18.37 -74.14
CA ASP A 241 -0.73 17.23 -74.91
C ASP A 241 -1.47 17.05 -76.24
N ARG A 242 -2.79 17.29 -76.28
CA ARG A 242 -3.58 17.27 -77.53
C ARG A 242 -3.17 18.40 -78.46
N LEU A 243 -2.88 19.58 -77.92
CA LEU A 243 -2.35 20.70 -78.69
C LEU A 243 -0.92 20.39 -79.18
N ASP A 244 -0.07 19.80 -78.34
CA ASP A 244 1.28 19.37 -78.71
C ASP A 244 1.28 18.21 -79.72
N ALA A 245 0.35 17.26 -79.63
CA ALA A 245 0.18 16.19 -80.62
C ALA A 245 -0.25 16.73 -81.98
N LEU A 246 -1.11 17.75 -82.01
CA LEU A 246 -1.44 18.49 -83.24
C LEU A 246 -0.21 19.24 -83.78
N VAL A 247 0.74 19.62 -82.93
CA VAL A 247 2.05 20.20 -83.31
C VAL A 247 3.07 19.11 -83.73
N LEU A 248 2.95 17.89 -83.20
CA LEU A 248 3.87 16.75 -83.36
C LEU A 248 3.45 15.70 -84.40
N GLU A 249 2.26 15.77 -84.99
CA GLU A 249 1.87 14.96 -86.19
C GLU A 249 2.82 15.14 -87.40
N ARG A 250 3.88 15.96 -87.26
CA ARG A 250 4.97 16.09 -88.23
C ARG A 250 6.22 15.23 -87.98
N ARG A 251 6.27 14.34 -86.99
CA ARG A 251 7.43 13.43 -86.85
C ARG A 251 7.15 12.16 -86.03
N THR A 252 7.29 11.00 -86.67
CA THR A 252 7.41 9.70 -86.02
C THR A 252 8.85 9.43 -85.56
N PRO A 253 9.04 8.72 -84.44
CA PRO A 253 10.15 7.80 -84.26
C PRO A 253 9.62 6.44 -83.75
N GLY A 254 10.07 5.28 -84.24
CA GLY A 254 11.47 4.87 -84.34
C GLY A 254 11.79 4.02 -83.10
N ALA A 255 11.64 2.70 -83.23
CA ALA A 255 11.84 1.71 -82.18
C ALA A 255 13.29 1.68 -81.67
N TYR A 256 13.48 1.65 -80.35
CA TYR A 256 14.80 1.52 -79.72
C TYR A 256 15.10 0.08 -79.29
N LEU A 257 16.25 -0.40 -79.74
CA LEU A 257 16.94 -1.63 -79.33
C LEU A 257 17.42 -1.53 -77.88
N SER A 258 17.29 -2.62 -77.11
CA SER A 258 17.70 -2.71 -75.71
C SER A 258 19.22 -2.91 -75.57
N VAL A 259 19.86 -1.97 -74.86
CA VAL A 259 21.27 -2.01 -74.43
C VAL A 259 21.36 -2.76 -73.08
N PRO A 260 22.38 -3.59 -72.83
CA PRO A 260 22.55 -4.26 -71.54
C PRO A 260 22.79 -3.24 -70.40
N PRO A 261 22.24 -3.48 -69.19
CA PRO A 261 22.27 -2.50 -68.11
C PRO A 261 23.68 -2.35 -67.53
N THR A 262 24.23 -1.13 -67.58
CA THR A 262 25.45 -0.76 -66.84
C THR A 262 25.13 -0.47 -65.37
N THR A 263 26.11 -0.58 -64.48
CA THR A 263 25.94 -0.34 -63.03
C THR A 263 25.29 1.01 -62.72
N GLU A 264 25.58 2.03 -63.53
CA GLU A 264 25.00 3.37 -63.39
C GLU A 264 23.48 3.38 -63.68
N THR A 265 23.01 2.62 -64.68
CA THR A 265 21.58 2.49 -64.99
C THR A 265 20.81 1.76 -63.90
N VAL A 266 21.42 0.75 -63.26
CA VAL A 266 20.82 0.01 -62.14
C VAL A 266 20.70 0.90 -60.90
N LEU A 267 21.74 1.68 -60.59
CA LEU A 267 21.70 2.63 -59.47
C LEU A 267 20.67 3.75 -59.71
N ALA A 268 20.54 4.24 -60.95
CA ALA A 268 19.53 5.24 -61.31
C ALA A 268 18.09 4.71 -61.13
N ASP A 269 17.81 3.48 -61.57
CA ASP A 269 16.51 2.83 -61.36
C ASP A 269 16.20 2.62 -59.88
N TRP A 270 17.18 2.15 -59.10
CA TRP A 270 17.01 1.96 -57.66
C TRP A 270 16.77 3.28 -56.92
N ARG A 271 17.42 4.38 -57.34
CA ARG A 271 17.21 5.72 -56.77
C ARG A 271 15.79 6.24 -56.98
N GLN A 272 15.11 5.85 -58.07
CA GLN A 272 13.70 6.20 -58.29
C GLN A 272 12.75 5.35 -57.42
N ARG A 273 13.13 4.13 -57.06
CA ARG A 273 12.27 3.17 -56.32
C ARG A 273 12.46 3.19 -54.81
N LEU A 274 13.57 3.73 -54.31
CA LEU A 274 13.93 3.75 -52.90
C LEU A 274 13.58 5.08 -52.22
N SER A 275 12.94 5.02 -51.06
CA SER A 275 12.82 6.17 -50.16
C SER A 275 14.11 6.35 -49.34
N VAL A 276 14.75 7.50 -49.51
CA VAL A 276 16.14 7.77 -49.16
C VAL A 276 16.41 7.64 -47.65
N THR A 277 17.17 6.63 -47.27
CA THR A 277 17.99 6.64 -46.06
C THR A 277 19.46 6.46 -46.48
N ALA A 278 20.36 7.26 -45.92
CA ALA A 278 21.77 7.28 -46.32
C ALA A 278 22.43 5.89 -46.19
N ASP A 279 22.05 5.13 -45.17
CA ASP A 279 22.55 3.78 -44.89
C ASP A 279 22.16 2.79 -46.01
N VAL A 280 20.93 2.87 -46.55
CA VAL A 280 20.48 1.98 -47.64
C VAL A 280 21.23 2.26 -48.94
N TRP A 281 21.48 3.53 -49.24
CA TRP A 281 22.25 3.91 -50.42
C TRP A 281 23.72 3.49 -50.32
N THR A 282 24.30 3.58 -49.13
CA THR A 282 25.66 3.12 -48.85
C THR A 282 25.81 1.62 -49.15
N VAL A 283 24.83 0.80 -48.75
CA VAL A 283 24.81 -0.64 -49.07
C VAL A 283 24.58 -0.87 -50.58
N ALA A 284 23.67 -0.12 -51.21
CA ALA A 284 23.34 -0.25 -52.63
C ALA A 284 24.55 -0.04 -53.56
N VAL A 285 25.37 1.00 -53.31
CA VAL A 285 26.58 1.30 -54.10
C VAL A 285 27.63 0.19 -53.99
N VAL A 286 27.70 -0.49 -52.83
CA VAL A 286 28.67 -1.56 -52.57
C VAL A 286 28.28 -2.88 -53.26
N ILE A 287 26.98 -3.16 -53.39
CA ILE A 287 26.48 -4.43 -53.94
C ILE A 287 26.12 -4.35 -55.44
N ALA A 288 25.70 -3.20 -55.95
CA ALA A 288 25.26 -3.06 -57.34
C ALA A 288 26.35 -3.44 -58.38
N PRO A 289 27.64 -3.08 -58.22
CA PRO A 289 28.69 -3.52 -59.13
C PRO A 289 28.87 -5.03 -59.13
N ILE A 290 28.83 -5.67 -57.96
CA ILE A 290 28.97 -7.12 -57.79
C ILE A 290 27.82 -7.86 -58.46
N LEU A 291 26.60 -7.34 -58.30
CA LEU A 291 25.41 -7.91 -58.88
C LEU A 291 25.36 -7.77 -60.41
N VAL A 292 25.99 -6.73 -60.98
CA VAL A 292 26.11 -6.54 -62.43
C VAL A 292 27.24 -7.40 -63.02
N GLU A 293 28.37 -7.51 -62.33
CA GLU A 293 29.57 -8.21 -62.82
C GLU A 293 29.50 -9.73 -62.58
N LYS A 294 29.06 -10.16 -61.39
CA LYS A 294 28.99 -11.57 -61.00
C LYS A 294 27.59 -12.18 -61.10
N GLY A 295 26.56 -11.36 -61.33
CA GLY A 295 25.16 -11.80 -61.44
C GLY A 295 24.50 -12.16 -60.10
N GLU A 296 25.29 -12.49 -59.07
CA GLU A 296 24.83 -12.88 -57.75
C GLU A 296 25.75 -12.37 -56.63
N LEU A 297 25.16 -12.08 -55.47
CA LEU A 297 25.84 -11.67 -54.25
C LEU A 297 25.81 -12.84 -53.26
N ARG A 298 26.98 -13.40 -52.94
CA ARG A 298 27.18 -14.53 -52.01
C ARG A 298 27.97 -14.16 -50.74
N ASP A 299 28.25 -12.87 -50.54
CA ASP A 299 29.09 -12.42 -49.45
C ASP A 299 28.35 -12.55 -48.10
N PRO A 300 29.03 -13.01 -47.03
CA PRO A 300 28.46 -13.00 -45.68
C PRO A 300 28.19 -11.56 -45.22
N LEU A 301 27.18 -11.38 -44.37
CA LEU A 301 26.71 -10.05 -43.94
C LEU A 301 27.83 -9.25 -43.24
N GLU A 302 28.76 -9.94 -42.61
CA GLU A 302 29.96 -9.42 -41.94
C GLU A 302 30.93 -8.77 -42.93
N SER A 303 31.06 -9.34 -44.14
CA SER A 303 31.91 -8.78 -45.21
C SER A 303 31.31 -7.49 -45.78
N ILE A 304 29.99 -7.46 -45.95
CA ILE A 304 29.28 -6.26 -46.41
C ILE A 304 29.31 -5.16 -45.33
N ALA A 305 29.18 -5.53 -44.07
CA ALA A 305 29.34 -4.63 -42.92
C ALA A 305 30.75 -4.01 -42.87
N ALA A 306 31.81 -4.80 -43.05
CA ALA A 306 33.18 -4.31 -43.09
C ALA A 306 33.43 -3.31 -44.23
N ARG A 307 32.81 -3.53 -45.40
CA ARG A 307 32.95 -2.65 -46.57
C ARG A 307 32.11 -1.37 -46.51
N THR A 308 31.04 -1.37 -45.73
CA THR A 308 30.10 -0.23 -45.60
C THR A 308 30.32 0.57 -44.32
N GLY A 309 31.07 0.05 -43.35
CA GLY A 309 31.23 0.65 -42.02
C GLY A 309 29.96 0.58 -41.16
N LEU A 310 28.92 -0.13 -41.61
CA LEU A 310 27.64 -0.29 -40.91
C LEU A 310 27.65 -1.56 -40.05
N SER A 311 26.84 -1.58 -38.99
CA SER A 311 26.65 -2.81 -38.21
C SER A 311 25.92 -3.88 -39.03
N VAL A 312 26.21 -5.16 -38.76
CA VAL A 312 25.57 -6.32 -39.43
C VAL A 312 24.04 -6.24 -39.38
N HIS A 313 23.48 -5.76 -38.27
CA HIS A 313 22.04 -5.55 -38.12
C HIS A 313 21.49 -4.48 -39.09
N ARG A 314 22.20 -3.35 -39.25
CA ARG A 314 21.81 -2.29 -40.20
C ARG A 314 21.93 -2.75 -41.65
N VAL A 315 22.98 -3.49 -42.00
CA VAL A 315 23.14 -4.08 -43.34
C VAL A 315 21.99 -5.02 -43.68
N ASN A 316 21.59 -5.89 -42.75
CA ASN A 316 20.44 -6.78 -42.93
C ASN A 316 19.13 -6.01 -43.11
N ALA A 317 18.92 -4.94 -42.33
CA ALA A 317 17.76 -4.05 -42.50
C ALA A 317 17.75 -3.36 -43.88
N CYS A 318 18.91 -2.94 -44.38
CA CYS A 318 19.05 -2.32 -45.70
C CYS A 318 18.75 -3.31 -46.84
N LEU A 319 19.26 -4.54 -46.76
CA LEU A 319 18.96 -5.60 -47.75
C LEU A 319 17.48 -5.98 -47.75
N ARG A 320 16.81 -5.98 -46.58
CA ARG A 320 15.36 -6.18 -46.51
C ARG A 320 14.58 -5.06 -47.20
N LEU A 321 15.02 -3.80 -47.09
CA LEU A 321 14.42 -2.67 -47.78
C LEU A 321 14.63 -2.76 -49.30
N LEU A 322 15.84 -3.08 -49.75
CA LEU A 322 16.13 -3.28 -51.18
C LEU A 322 15.27 -4.41 -51.78
N ARG A 323 15.00 -5.49 -51.03
CA ARG A 323 14.07 -6.54 -51.45
C ARG A 323 12.61 -6.06 -51.48
N LYS A 324 12.16 -5.31 -50.47
CA LYS A 324 10.80 -4.77 -50.39
C LYS A 324 10.47 -3.84 -51.56
N HIS A 325 11.47 -3.08 -52.03
CA HIS A 325 11.36 -2.18 -53.17
C HIS A 325 11.74 -2.84 -54.51
N ALA A 326 11.76 -4.18 -54.56
CA ALA A 326 11.97 -4.96 -55.77
C ALA A 326 13.29 -4.66 -56.51
N CYS A 327 14.34 -4.23 -55.79
CA CYS A 327 15.67 -3.97 -56.33
C CYS A 327 16.50 -5.27 -56.44
N ILE A 328 16.36 -6.15 -55.45
CA ILE A 328 17.03 -7.46 -55.37
C ILE A 328 16.05 -8.56 -54.97
N ARG A 329 16.31 -9.80 -55.40
CA ARG A 329 15.56 -11.01 -55.01
C ARG A 329 16.48 -12.04 -54.35
N SER A 330 15.96 -12.78 -53.39
CA SER A 330 16.69 -13.85 -52.70
C SER A 330 16.60 -15.14 -53.51
N GLN A 331 17.74 -15.80 -53.79
CA GLN A 331 17.79 -17.04 -54.58
C GLN A 331 18.09 -18.30 -53.72
N GLY A 332 18.31 -18.15 -52.41
CA GLY A 332 18.50 -19.26 -51.47
C GLY A 332 19.59 -18.95 -50.44
N GLY A 333 20.02 -19.97 -49.70
CA GLY A 333 21.24 -19.90 -48.87
C GLY A 333 22.38 -20.63 -49.57
N ALA A 334 23.59 -20.07 -49.52
CA ALA A 334 24.81 -20.76 -49.92
C ALA A 334 25.18 -21.85 -48.89
N GLU A 335 26.08 -22.77 -49.26
CA GLU A 335 26.51 -23.91 -48.41
C GLU A 335 27.10 -23.48 -47.06
N ASN A 336 27.50 -22.22 -46.93
CA ASN A 336 28.01 -21.59 -45.71
C ASN A 336 26.94 -20.86 -44.88
N GLY A 337 25.65 -20.98 -45.23
CA GLY A 337 24.54 -20.34 -44.53
C GLY A 337 24.30 -18.86 -44.88
N ALA A 338 25.08 -18.27 -45.80
CA ALA A 338 24.91 -16.88 -46.24
C ALA A 338 23.76 -16.74 -47.26
N PRO A 339 22.89 -15.73 -47.16
CA PRO A 339 21.81 -15.50 -48.12
C PRO A 339 22.34 -15.04 -49.48
N VAL A 340 21.89 -15.68 -50.57
CA VAL A 340 22.26 -15.33 -51.95
C VAL A 340 21.24 -14.37 -52.56
N TYR A 341 21.69 -13.23 -53.09
CA TYR A 341 20.85 -12.22 -53.74
C TYR A 341 21.19 -12.05 -55.22
N VAL A 342 20.19 -11.81 -56.07
CA VAL A 342 20.35 -11.46 -57.50
C VAL A 342 19.53 -10.24 -57.88
N LEU A 343 19.90 -9.57 -58.98
CA LEU A 343 19.14 -8.43 -59.51
C LEU A 343 17.73 -8.86 -59.88
N ASN A 344 16.76 -8.04 -59.49
CA ASN A 344 15.40 -8.22 -59.97
C ASN A 344 15.28 -7.58 -61.36
N ARG A 345 15.41 -8.37 -62.42
CA ARG A 345 15.04 -7.93 -63.77
C ARG A 345 13.51 -7.87 -63.82
N GLY A 346 12.97 -6.67 -63.60
CA GLY A 346 11.56 -6.37 -63.82
C GLY A 346 11.24 -6.27 -65.29
#